data_AF-A0A8T2A256-F1
#
_entry.id   AF-A0A8T2A256-F1
#
_cell.length_a   1.000
_cell.length_b   1.000
_cell.length_c   1.000
_cell.angle_alpha   90.00
_cell.angle_beta   90.00
_cell.angle_gamma   90.00
#
_symmetry.space_group_name_H-M   'P 1'
#
loop_
_entity.id
_entity.type
_entity.pdbx_description
1 polymer ?
#
loop_
_entity_poly.entity_id
_entity_poly.type
_entity_poly.pdbx_seq_one_letter_code
_entity_poly.pdbx_strand_id
1 'polypeptide(L)' 'MARILNSICFISVFLIILLVSTDLPKSEAKTCKMFRGECPVDPCDPVACDQCCSTTFGKQVCGKCEQEGTEFHCHCRR' A
#
# COMPACT_ATOMS: atom_id res chain seq x y z
N MET A 1 -6.36 -13.28 -50.48
CA MET A 1 -5.56 -13.60 -49.27
C MET A 1 -5.67 -12.47 -48.23
N ALA A 2 -6.88 -12.00 -47.90
CA ALA A 2 -7.09 -10.86 -46.98
C ALA A 2 -7.30 -11.27 -45.50
N ARG A 3 -7.63 -12.55 -45.24
CA ARG A 3 -7.92 -13.06 -43.88
C ARG A 3 -6.67 -13.11 -42.98
N ILE A 4 -5.49 -13.23 -43.58
CA ILE A 4 -4.22 -13.37 -42.84
C ILE A 4 -3.75 -11.99 -42.31
N LEU A 5 -3.95 -10.91 -43.06
CA LEU A 5 -3.56 -9.55 -42.65
C LEU A 5 -4.32 -9.05 -41.41
N ASN A 6 -5.63 -9.31 -41.31
CA ASN A 6 -6.40 -8.92 -40.12
C ASN A 6 -6.00 -9.71 -38.87
N SER A 7 -5.60 -10.97 -39.02
CA SER A 7 -5.22 -11.83 -37.89
C SER A 7 -3.87 -11.43 -37.29
N ILE A 8 -2.90 -11.02 -38.12
CA ILE A 8 -1.57 -10.59 -37.66
C ILE A 8 -1.67 -9.27 -36.88
N CYS A 9 -2.53 -8.35 -37.33
CA CYS A 9 -2.80 -7.08 -36.65
C CYS A 9 -3.37 -7.28 -35.24
N PHE A 10 -4.19 -8.33 -35.06
CA PHE A 10 -4.80 -8.59 -33.76
C PHE A 10 -3.78 -9.13 -32.75
N ILE A 11 -2.89 -10.02 -33.18
CA ILE A 11 -1.87 -10.61 -32.32
C ILE A 11 -0.84 -9.54 -31.91
N SER A 12 -0.43 -8.66 -32.83
CA SER A 12 0.51 -7.58 -32.50
C SER A 12 -0.06 -6.60 -31.49
N VAL A 13 -1.33 -6.18 -31.66
CA VAL A 13 -2.02 -5.32 -30.69
C VAL A 13 -2.16 -6.01 -29.33
N PHE A 14 -2.49 -7.31 -29.32
CA PHE A 14 -2.62 -8.07 -28.09
C PHE A 14 -1.29 -8.19 -27.33
N LEU A 15 -0.17 -8.40 -28.04
CA LEU A 15 1.17 -8.43 -27.45
C LEU A 15 1.58 -7.07 -26.86
N ILE A 16 1.23 -5.97 -27.52
CA ILE A 16 1.49 -4.61 -27.00
C ILE A 16 0.69 -4.38 -25.70
N ILE A 17 -0.57 -4.80 -25.65
CA ILE A 17 -1.42 -4.69 -24.45
C ILE A 17 -0.84 -5.52 -23.30
N LEU A 18 -0.35 -6.72 -23.58
CA LEU A 18 0.27 -7.58 -22.56
C LEU A 18 1.55 -6.96 -21.98
N LEU A 19 2.43 -6.43 -22.85
CA LEU A 19 3.66 -5.75 -22.41
C LEU A 19 3.35 -4.50 -21.56
N VAL A 20 2.33 -3.72 -21.92
CA VAL A 20 1.91 -2.55 -21.11
C VAL A 20 1.25 -2.96 -19.79
N SER A 21 0.61 -4.13 -19.73
CA SER A 21 -0.07 -4.64 -18.53
C SER A 21 0.88 -5.25 -17.51
N THR A 22 2.02 -5.79 -17.94
CA THR A 22 3.05 -6.37 -17.04
C THR A 22 3.85 -5.30 -16.31
N ASP A 23 3.89 -4.08 -16.84
CA ASP A 23 4.54 -2.91 -16.24
C ASP A 23 3.60 -2.05 -15.38
N LEU A 24 2.44 -2.58 -14.98
CA LEU A 24 1.68 -2.03 -13.85
C LEU A 24 2.17 -2.73 -12.59
N PRO A 25 3.26 -2.27 -11.94
CA PRO A 25 3.54 -2.71 -10.60
C PRO A 25 2.29 -2.35 -9.81
N LYS A 26 1.64 -3.38 -9.26
CA LYS A 26 0.87 -3.21 -8.03
C LYS A 26 1.87 -2.66 -7.03
N SER A 27 1.99 -1.33 -7.01
CA SER A 27 2.54 -0.63 -5.88
C SER A 27 1.62 -1.06 -4.76
N GLU A 28 2.06 -2.03 -3.97
CA GLU A 28 1.52 -2.40 -2.67
C GLU A 28 1.70 -1.15 -1.80
N ALA A 29 0.95 -0.09 -2.12
CA ALA A 29 0.90 1.11 -1.35
C ALA A 29 0.40 0.65 0.01
N LYS A 30 1.28 0.71 1.01
CA LYS A 30 0.96 0.39 2.40
C LYS A 30 -0.31 1.14 2.74
N THR A 31 -1.45 0.46 2.72
CA THR A 31 -2.71 1.07 3.11
C THR A 31 -2.57 1.34 4.60
N CYS A 32 -2.91 2.55 5.04
CA CYS A 32 -2.87 2.92 6.45
C CYS A 32 -4.27 3.44 6.83
N LYS A 33 -5.30 2.66 6.52
CA LYS A 33 -6.72 3.06 6.61
C LYS A 33 -7.45 2.36 7.75
N MET A 34 -7.14 1.08 7.99
CA MET A 34 -7.85 0.26 8.97
C MET A 34 -7.15 0.33 10.33
N PHE A 35 -7.86 0.78 11.36
CA PHE A 35 -7.34 0.77 12.72
C PHE A 35 -7.08 -0.66 13.21
N ARG A 36 -5.92 -0.88 13.81
CA ARG A 36 -5.49 -2.18 14.32
C ARG A 36 -5.37 -2.21 15.83
N GLY A 37 -5.05 -1.07 16.44
CA GLY A 37 -4.84 -0.91 17.87
C GLY A 37 -3.90 0.26 18.15
N GLU A 38 -3.40 0.31 19.37
CA GLU A 38 -2.55 1.41 19.85
C GLU A 38 -1.24 0.89 20.42
N CYS A 39 -0.28 1.80 20.55
CA CYS A 39 1.00 1.58 21.19
C CYS A 39 1.20 2.61 22.32
N PRO A 40 1.69 2.20 23.51
CA PRO A 40 1.94 3.12 24.60
C PRO A 40 3.25 3.90 24.34
N VAL A 41 3.15 5.01 23.62
CA VAL A 41 4.28 5.92 23.33
C VAL A 41 3.93 7.29 23.87
N ASP A 42 4.58 7.68 24.98
CA ASP A 42 4.41 8.98 25.63
C ASP A 42 5.79 9.61 25.93
N PRO A 43 6.09 10.84 25.46
CA PRO A 43 5.29 11.62 24.51
C PRO A 43 5.20 10.93 23.14
N CYS A 44 4.08 11.12 22.43
CA CYS A 44 3.89 10.46 21.14
C CYS A 44 4.88 11.01 20.08
N ASP A 45 5.93 10.25 19.84
CA ASP A 45 6.88 10.48 18.75
C ASP A 45 6.49 9.65 17.51
N PRO A 46 6.37 10.24 16.31
CA PRO A 46 5.94 9.52 15.11
C PRO A 46 6.84 8.35 14.71
N VAL A 47 8.16 8.47 14.93
CA VAL A 47 9.14 7.44 14.55
C VAL A 47 9.06 6.28 15.53
N ALA A 48 9.03 6.57 16.84
CA ALA A 48 8.84 5.57 17.88
C ALA A 48 7.48 4.88 17.75
N CYS A 49 6.43 5.63 17.38
CA CYS A 49 5.10 5.11 17.11
C CYS A 49 5.10 4.12 15.94
N ASP A 50 5.68 4.48 14.79
CA ASP A 50 5.76 3.57 13.63
C ASP A 50 6.60 2.33 13.91
N GLN A 51 7.70 2.47 14.66
CA GLN A 51 8.51 1.34 15.11
C GLN A 51 7.77 0.41 16.08
N CYS A 52 7.05 0.97 17.06
CA CYS A 52 6.21 0.19 17.97
C CYS A 52 5.13 -0.56 17.19
N CYS A 53 4.37 0.12 16.34
CA CYS A 53 3.34 -0.49 15.50
C CYS A 53 3.91 -1.60 14.60
N SER A 54 5.09 -1.38 14.02
CA SER A 54 5.76 -2.37 13.17
C SER A 54 6.24 -3.60 13.95
N THR A 55 6.65 -3.42 15.20
CA THR A 55 7.09 -4.50 16.09
C THR A 55 5.90 -5.30 16.62
N THR A 56 4.83 -4.63 17.01
CA THR A 56 3.64 -5.23 17.61
C THR A 56 2.74 -5.93 16.57
N PHE A 57 2.55 -5.31 15.40
CA PHE A 57 1.59 -5.78 14.40
C PHE A 57 2.24 -6.22 13.06
N GLY A 58 3.54 -6.01 12.87
CA GLY A 58 4.32 -6.45 11.70
C GLY A 58 4.66 -5.35 10.68
N LYS A 59 5.36 -5.71 9.60
CA LYS A 59 5.95 -4.74 8.65
C LYS A 59 4.95 -3.96 7.77
N GLN A 60 3.68 -4.37 7.72
CA GLN A 60 2.64 -3.76 6.88
C GLN A 60 1.71 -2.80 7.65
N VAL A 61 2.17 -2.24 8.77
CA VAL A 61 1.34 -1.42 9.67
C VAL A 61 2.01 -0.06 9.85
N CYS A 62 1.22 1.00 9.90
CA CYS A 62 1.67 2.39 9.98
C CYS A 62 1.33 2.94 11.35
N GLY A 63 2.29 3.55 12.04
CA GLY A 63 2.04 4.31 13.26
C GLY A 63 1.71 5.77 12.94
N LYS A 64 0.69 6.32 13.58
CA LYS A 64 0.37 7.74 13.56
C LYS A 64 0.04 8.23 14.96
N CYS A 65 0.66 9.32 15.36
CA CYS A 65 0.25 10.07 16.54
C CYS A 65 -1.01 10.87 16.21
N GLU A 66 -2.07 10.63 16.96
CA GLU A 66 -3.34 11.33 16.85
C GLU A 66 -3.76 11.87 18.21
N GLN A 67 -4.40 13.03 18.21
CA GLN A 67 -4.86 13.65 19.45
C GLN A 67 -6.22 13.07 19.83
N GLU A 68 -6.31 12.51 21.03
CA GLU A 68 -7.57 12.08 21.65
C GLU A 68 -7.80 12.89 22.92
N GLY A 69 -8.76 13.82 22.87
CA GLY A 69 -8.99 14.75 23.97
C GLY A 69 -7.81 15.70 24.18
N THR A 70 -7.14 15.57 25.32
CA THR A 70 -5.97 16.40 25.69
C THR A 70 -4.63 15.70 25.46
N GLU A 71 -4.62 14.42 25.11
CA GLU A 71 -3.42 13.59 25.02
C GLU A 71 -3.18 13.13 23.58
N PHE A 72 -1.93 12.77 23.27
CA PHE A 72 -1.57 12.20 21.97
C PHE A 72 -1.36 10.70 22.10
N HIS A 73 -2.13 9.93 21.33
CA HIS A 73 -2.08 8.49 21.29
C HIS A 73 -1.42 8.02 20.00
N CYS A 74 -0.64 6.94 20.08
CA CYS A 74 -0.06 6.29 18.90
C CYS A 74 -1.03 5.25 18.36
N HIS A 75 -1.63 5.53 17.20
CA HIS A 75 -2.56 4.66 16.50
C HIS A 75 -1.88 3.86 15.39
N CYS A 76 -2.05 2.53 15.43
CA CYS A 76 -1.51 1.62 14.43
C CYS A 76 -2.57 1.27 13.37
N ARG A 77 -2.24 1.43 12.08
CA ARG A 77 -3.17 1.21 10.95
C ARG A 77 -2.61 0.31 9.83
N ARG A 78 -3.48 -0.45 9.17
CA ARG A 78 -3.18 -1.29 7.98
C ARG A 78 -4.00 -0.90 6.75
#